data_AF-A0A1D1W5F0-F1
#
_entry.id   AF-A0A1D1W5F0-F1
#
_cell.length_a   1.000
_cell.length_b   1.000
_cell.length_c   1.000
_cell.angle_alpha   90.00
_cell.angle_beta   90.00
_cell.angle_gamma   90.00
#
_symmetry.space_group_name_H-M   'P 1'
#
loop_
_entity.id
_entity.type
_entity.pdbx_description
1 polymer ?
#
loop_
_entity_poly.entity_id
_entity_poly.type
_entity_poly.pdbx_seq_one_letter_code
_entity_poly.pdbx_strand_id
1 'polypeptide(L)'
;MSDDVWKQATLPVDKGGLGIRRAEQIALPAYLASIYSARRLVSGMIADFDVDDLCADELASWSVQSGTEPPIAALRGVQRVWGQPLADRCFAEILETSSVLDKARMLAVSAKESSA
;
A
#
# COMPACT_ATOMS: atom_id res chain seq x y z
N MET A 1 17.45 -15.65 -7.62
CA MET A 1 16.90 -15.24 -6.31
C MET A 1 15.54 -15.91 -6.17
N SER A 2 15.19 -16.43 -4.99
CA SER A 2 13.85 -16.97 -4.75
C SER A 2 12.84 -15.82 -4.58
N ASP A 3 11.56 -16.10 -4.87
CA ASP A 3 10.49 -15.10 -4.73
C ASP A 3 10.36 -14.55 -3.30
N ASP A 4 10.67 -15.37 -2.30
CA ASP A 4 10.56 -14.97 -0.88
C ASP A 4 11.61 -13.92 -0.48
N VAL A 5 12.84 -14.02 -1.00
CA VAL A 5 13.89 -13.01 -0.78
C VAL A 5 13.48 -11.68 -1.39
N TRP A 6 12.81 -11.71 -2.54
CA TRP A 6 12.34 -10.48 -3.18
C TRP A 6 11.14 -9.87 -2.46
N LYS A 7 10.21 -10.70 -1.99
CA LYS A 7 9.09 -10.26 -1.14
C LYS A 7 9.61 -9.57 0.12
N GLN A 8 10.58 -10.15 0.82
CA GLN A 8 11.19 -9.53 2.00
C GLN A 8 11.92 -8.22 1.66
N ALA A 9 12.67 -8.16 0.54
CA ALA A 9 13.33 -6.94 0.11
C ALA A 9 12.35 -5.78 -0.18
N THR A 10 11.12 -6.10 -0.61
CA THR A 10 10.09 -5.09 -0.90
C THR A 10 9.43 -4.48 0.32
N LEU A 11 9.63 -5.08 1.49
CA LEU A 11 9.12 -4.52 2.74
C LEU A 11 9.77 -3.18 3.04
N PRO A 12 9.05 -2.25 3.69
CA PRO A 12 9.63 -1.06 4.29
C PRO A 12 10.82 -1.36 5.21
N VAL A 13 11.73 -0.40 5.37
CA VAL A 13 12.95 -0.56 6.19
C VAL A 13 12.62 -0.81 7.66
N ASP A 14 11.59 -0.13 8.17
CA ASP A 14 11.02 -0.33 9.50
C ASP A 14 10.35 -1.71 9.70
N LYS A 15 10.26 -2.52 8.63
CA LYS A 15 9.79 -3.90 8.65
C LYS A 15 10.85 -4.91 8.23
N GLY A 16 12.13 -4.50 8.24
CA GLY A 16 13.27 -5.36 7.92
C GLY A 16 13.45 -5.67 6.43
N GLY A 17 12.85 -4.87 5.54
CA GLY A 17 13.14 -4.90 4.11
C GLY A 17 14.08 -3.78 3.66
N LEU A 18 14.26 -3.64 2.34
CA LEU A 18 15.11 -2.59 1.75
C LEU A 18 14.29 -1.35 1.31
N GLY A 19 12.97 -1.38 1.49
CA GLY A 19 12.07 -0.34 1.01
C GLY A 19 11.88 -0.33 -0.51
N ILE A 20 12.37 -1.34 -1.23
CA ILE A 20 12.34 -1.38 -2.71
C ILE A 20 11.03 -2.02 -3.17
N ARG A 21 10.00 -1.22 -3.44
CA ARG A 21 8.72 -1.74 -3.95
C ARG A 21 8.76 -2.00 -5.45
N ARG A 22 8.08 -3.06 -5.92
CA ARG A 22 7.85 -3.30 -7.36
C ARG A 22 6.92 -2.21 -7.91
N ALA A 23 7.09 -1.85 -9.18
CA ALA A 23 6.23 -0.87 -9.84
C ALA A 23 4.74 -1.26 -9.76
N GLU A 24 4.43 -2.54 -9.95
CA GLU A 24 3.08 -3.12 -9.81
C GLU A 24 2.45 -2.88 -8.43
N GLN A 25 3.26 -2.89 -7.36
CA GLN A 25 2.79 -2.67 -5.98
C GLN A 25 2.51 -1.18 -5.68
N ILE A 26 3.04 -0.26 -6.50
CA ILE A 26 2.90 1.19 -6.31
C ILE A 26 1.89 1.78 -7.30
N ALA A 27 1.73 1.18 -8.48
CA ALA A 27 0.94 1.73 -9.57
C ALA A 27 -0.49 2.08 -9.15
N LEU A 28 -1.21 1.14 -8.54
CA LEU A 28 -2.59 1.35 -8.12
C LEU A 28 -2.73 2.41 -7.00
N PRO A 29 -1.96 2.35 -5.88
CA PRO A 29 -1.94 3.42 -4.88
C PRO A 29 -1.58 4.80 -5.46
N ALA A 30 -0.61 4.87 -6.37
CA ALA A 30 -0.19 6.11 -7.00
C ALA A 30 -1.28 6.69 -7.92
N TYR A 31 -1.91 5.84 -8.72
CA TYR A 31 -3.03 6.20 -9.59
C TYR A 31 -4.19 6.80 -8.78
N LEU A 32 -4.67 6.07 -7.76
CA LEU A 32 -5.76 6.53 -6.90
C LEU A 32 -5.39 7.86 -6.22
N ALA A 33 -4.22 7.96 -5.60
CA ALA A 33 -3.80 9.21 -4.97
C ALA A 33 -3.72 10.39 -5.94
N SER A 34 -3.21 10.15 -7.15
CA SER A 34 -3.08 11.16 -8.19
C SER A 34 -4.44 11.67 -8.65
N ILE A 35 -5.38 10.77 -8.98
CA ILE A 35 -6.68 11.16 -9.52
C ILE A 35 -7.55 11.88 -8.46
N TYR A 36 -7.51 11.41 -7.21
CA TYR A 36 -8.18 12.09 -6.11
C TYR A 36 -7.55 13.45 -5.76
N SER A 37 -6.24 13.61 -5.95
CA SER A 37 -5.58 14.92 -5.82
C SER A 37 -6.00 15.89 -6.95
N ALA A 38 -6.19 15.37 -8.15
CA ALA A 38 -6.63 16.14 -9.31
C ALA A 38 -8.13 16.50 -9.26
N ARG A 39 -8.96 15.74 -8.52
CA ARG A 39 -10.42 15.91 -8.41
C ARG A 39 -10.83 17.37 -8.29
N ARG A 40 -10.25 18.12 -7.35
CA ARG A 40 -10.62 19.53 -7.10
C ARG A 40 -10.44 20.41 -8.34
N LEU A 41 -9.37 20.19 -9.09
CA LEU A 41 -9.10 20.94 -10.31
C LEU A 41 -10.08 20.55 -11.42
N VAL A 42 -10.31 19.24 -11.61
CA VAL A 42 -11.18 18.72 -12.66
C VAL A 42 -12.64 19.12 -12.43
N SER A 43 -13.14 19.03 -11.20
CA SER A 43 -14.50 19.47 -10.85
C SER A 43 -14.73 20.98 -11.06
N GLY A 44 -13.66 21.78 -11.18
CA GLY A 44 -13.77 23.19 -11.55
C GLY A 44 -13.90 23.43 -13.05
N MET A 45 -13.56 22.44 -13.88
CA MET A 45 -13.59 22.51 -15.34
C MET A 45 -14.79 21.76 -15.93
N ILE A 46 -15.19 20.66 -15.30
CA ILE A 46 -16.25 19.76 -15.76
C ILE A 46 -17.32 19.69 -14.67
N ALA A 47 -18.54 20.12 -15.02
CA ALA A 47 -19.70 19.95 -14.15
C ALA A 47 -20.01 18.46 -13.95
N ASP A 48 -20.51 18.11 -12.77
CA ASP A 48 -20.91 16.74 -12.41
C ASP A 48 -19.81 15.69 -12.54
N PHE A 49 -18.53 16.09 -12.43
CA PHE A 49 -17.41 15.15 -12.41
C PHE A 49 -17.44 14.29 -11.14
N ASP A 50 -17.79 13.01 -11.30
CA ASP A 50 -17.73 12.00 -10.26
C ASP A 50 -16.47 11.13 -10.40
N VAL A 51 -15.48 11.40 -9.53
CA VAL A 51 -14.24 10.64 -9.49
C VAL A 51 -14.42 9.24 -8.88
N ASP A 52 -15.43 9.05 -8.03
CA ASP A 52 -15.66 7.77 -7.37
C ASP A 52 -16.22 6.76 -8.39
N ASP A 53 -17.14 7.22 -9.26
CA ASP A 53 -17.65 6.44 -10.39
C ASP A 53 -16.55 6.12 -11.41
N LEU A 54 -15.74 7.12 -11.79
CA LEU A 54 -14.60 6.94 -12.71
C LEU A 54 -13.58 5.89 -12.21
N CYS A 55 -13.42 5.77 -10.89
CA CYS A 55 -12.45 4.85 -10.27
C CYS A 55 -13.10 3.63 -9.62
N ALA A 56 -14.34 3.27 -9.97
CA ALA A 56 -15.07 2.20 -9.30
C ALA A 56 -14.32 0.87 -9.32
N ASP A 57 -13.75 0.51 -10.48
CA ASP A 57 -12.99 -0.74 -10.66
C ASP A 57 -11.67 -0.72 -9.87
N GLU A 58 -10.94 0.39 -9.88
CA GLU A 58 -9.70 0.53 -9.13
C GLU A 58 -9.91 0.56 -7.62
N LEU A 59 -11.00 1.17 -7.15
CA LEU A 59 -11.42 1.13 -5.76
C LEU A 59 -11.76 -0.30 -5.34
N ALA A 60 -12.56 -1.01 -6.13
CA ALA A 60 -12.90 -2.41 -5.86
C ALA A 60 -11.66 -3.29 -5.81
N SER A 61 -10.76 -3.15 -6.80
CA SER A 61 -9.49 -3.87 -6.86
C SER A 61 -8.60 -3.57 -5.65
N TRP A 62 -8.49 -2.29 -5.25
CA TRP A 62 -7.71 -1.90 -4.09
C TRP A 62 -8.32 -2.44 -2.79
N SER A 63 -9.64 -2.43 -2.62
CA SER A 63 -10.30 -2.97 -1.42
C SER A 63 -10.09 -4.47 -1.29
N VAL A 64 -10.17 -5.23 -2.40
CA VAL A 64 -9.87 -6.67 -2.42
C VAL A 64 -8.42 -6.95 -2.03
N GLN A 65 -7.48 -6.20 -2.61
CA GLN A 65 -6.05 -6.37 -2.35
C GLN A 65 -5.67 -5.96 -0.91
N SER A 66 -6.19 -4.84 -0.41
CA SER A 66 -5.88 -4.33 0.93
C SER A 66 -6.61 -5.07 2.04
N GLY A 67 -7.81 -5.61 1.76
CA GLY A 67 -8.71 -6.14 2.79
C GLY A 67 -9.30 -5.05 3.69
N THR A 68 -9.26 -3.78 3.26
CA THR A 68 -9.72 -2.63 4.03
C THR A 68 -10.68 -1.76 3.24
N GLU A 69 -11.52 -0.98 3.93
CA GLU A 69 -12.38 0.03 3.31
C GLU A 69 -11.55 1.20 2.76
N PRO A 70 -11.95 1.84 1.64
CA PRO A 70 -11.26 3.00 1.11
C PRO A 70 -11.07 4.12 2.14
N PRO A 71 -9.97 4.88 2.07
CA PRO A 71 -9.72 6.00 2.95
C PRO A 71 -10.86 7.03 2.90
N ILE A 72 -11.04 7.74 4.02
CA ILE A 72 -11.95 8.89 4.07
C ILE A 72 -11.61 9.90 2.96
N ALA A 73 -12.63 10.53 2.39
CA ALA A 73 -12.50 11.39 1.21
C ALA A 73 -11.38 12.44 1.33
N ALA A 74 -11.24 13.07 2.50
CA ALA A 74 -10.23 14.10 2.77
C ALA A 74 -8.77 13.61 2.63
N LEU A 75 -8.53 12.30 2.80
CA LEU A 75 -7.19 11.70 2.73
C LEU A 75 -6.92 10.99 1.41
N ARG A 76 -7.91 10.86 0.53
CA ARG A 76 -7.78 10.11 -0.74
C ARG A 76 -6.72 10.70 -1.68
N GLY A 77 -6.32 11.95 -1.53
CA GLY A 77 -5.17 12.52 -2.26
C GLY A 77 -3.80 12.05 -1.78
N VAL A 78 -3.70 11.38 -0.63
CA VAL A 78 -2.42 11.02 0.00
C VAL A 78 -2.02 9.59 -0.36
N GLN A 79 -0.98 9.42 -1.19
CA GLN A 79 -0.55 8.09 -1.65
C GLN A 79 -0.23 7.11 -0.52
N ARG A 80 0.34 7.59 0.59
CA ARG A 80 0.67 6.74 1.74
C ARG A 80 -0.56 6.04 2.33
N VAL A 81 -1.74 6.67 2.34
CA VAL A 81 -2.94 6.03 2.92
C VAL A 81 -3.46 4.88 2.08
N TRP A 82 -3.19 4.89 0.77
CA TRP A 82 -3.49 3.78 -0.14
C TRP A 82 -2.42 2.69 -0.10
N GLY A 83 -1.16 3.07 0.08
CA GLY A 83 -0.02 2.16 0.01
C GLY A 83 0.32 1.43 1.31
N GLN A 84 -0.10 1.96 2.46
CA GLN A 84 0.21 1.36 3.77
C GLN A 84 -0.53 0.03 3.99
N PRO A 85 -1.86 -0.07 3.80
CA PRO A 85 -2.59 -1.32 4.04
C PRO A 85 -2.08 -2.50 3.19
N LEU A 86 -1.72 -2.24 1.94
CA LEU A 86 -1.12 -3.26 1.05
C LEU A 86 0.23 -3.78 1.57
N ALA A 87 1.05 -2.89 2.14
CA ALA A 87 2.34 -3.28 2.71
C ALA A 87 2.18 -3.99 4.07
N ASP A 88 1.17 -3.62 4.85
CA ASP A 88 0.81 -4.33 6.09
C ASP A 88 0.36 -5.75 5.78
N ARG A 89 -0.47 -5.93 4.75
CA ARG A 89 -0.90 -7.26 4.29
C ARG A 89 0.26 -8.10 3.76
N CYS A 90 1.10 -7.53 2.89
CA CYS A 90 2.27 -8.23 2.37
C CYS A 90 3.21 -8.68 3.51
N PHE A 91 3.40 -7.84 4.52
CA PHE A 91 4.15 -8.21 5.73
C PHE A 91 3.51 -9.38 6.47
N ALA A 92 2.19 -9.35 6.68
CA ALA A 92 1.46 -10.44 7.34
C ALA A 92 1.57 -11.76 6.57
N GLU A 93 1.45 -11.74 5.25
CA GLU A 93 1.57 -12.94 4.39
C GLU A 93 2.98 -13.55 4.45
N ILE A 94 4.03 -12.72 4.42
CA ILE A 94 5.42 -13.19 4.58
C ILE A 94 5.61 -13.73 5.99
N LEU A 95 5.07 -13.05 7.01
CA LEU A 95 5.19 -13.50 8.38
C LEU A 95 4.54 -14.87 8.54
N GLU A 96 3.32 -15.11 8.07
CA GLU A 96 2.63 -16.39 8.20
C GLU A 96 3.38 -17.56 7.56
N THR A 97 3.91 -17.34 6.36
CA THR A 97 4.61 -18.37 5.55
C THR A 97 6.05 -18.64 5.99
N SER A 98 6.62 -17.78 6.84
CA SER A 98 8.00 -17.87 7.32
C SER A 98 8.20 -18.94 8.40
N SER A 99 9.45 -19.42 8.53
CA SER A 99 9.87 -20.29 9.62
C SER A 99 9.77 -19.58 10.98
N VAL A 100 9.73 -20.33 12.08
CA VAL A 100 9.68 -19.75 13.45
C VAL A 100 10.89 -18.82 13.71
N LEU A 101 12.06 -19.19 13.20
CA LEU A 101 13.29 -18.42 13.35
C LEU A 101 13.24 -17.12 12.54
N ASP A 102 12.72 -17.16 11.32
CA ASP A 102 12.58 -15.99 10.45
C ASP A 102 11.49 -15.04 10.96
N LYS A 103 10.37 -15.59 11.49
CA LYS A 103 9.35 -14.82 12.21
C LYS A 103 9.93 -14.04 13.39
N ALA A 104 10.73 -14.71 14.23
CA ALA A 104 11.36 -14.06 15.38
C ALA A 104 12.31 -12.92 14.95
N ARG A 105 13.09 -13.12 13.88
CA ARG A 105 13.95 -12.08 13.30
C ARG A 105 13.15 -10.91 12.75
N MET A 106 12.12 -11.17 11.96
CA MET A 106 11.26 -10.12 11.39
C MET A 106 10.58 -9.29 12.48
N LEU A 107 10.05 -9.93 13.52
CA LEU A 107 9.43 -9.23 14.66
C LEU A 107 10.44 -8.40 15.45
N ALA A 108 11.66 -8.91 15.66
CA ALA A 108 12.71 -8.17 16.36
C ALA A 108 13.17 -6.92 15.58
N VAL A 109 13.27 -7.00 14.25
CA VAL A 109 13.64 -5.86 13.40
C VAL A 109 12.49 -4.85 13.28
N SER A 110 11.23 -5.33 13.33
CA SER A 110 10.04 -4.47 13.24
C SER A 110 9.62 -3.87 14.59
N ALA A 111 10.36 -4.15 15.68
CA ALA A 111 10.08 -3.60 16.99
C ALA A 111 10.41 -2.10 17.04
N LYS A 112 9.58 -1.33 17.75
CA LYS A 112 9.71 0.14 17.89
C LYS A 112 11.09 0.60 18.41
N GLU A 113 11.76 -0.26 19.16
CA GLU A 113 13.08 -0.01 19.76
C GLU A 113 14.26 -0.34 18.80
N SER A 114 13.96 -0.88 17.62
CA SER A 114 14.94 -1.35 16.62
C SER A 114 15.29 -0.29 15.57
N SER A 115 14.49 0.79 15.48
CA SER A 115 14.75 1.94 14.62
C SER A 115 15.55 3.01 15.38
N ALA A 116 16.75 3.32 14.89
CA ALA A 116 17.58 4.45 15.35
C ALA A 116 16.98 5.82 14.96
#